data_AF-A0A9N8HSH1-F1
#
_entry.id   AF-A0A9N8HSH1-F1
#
_cell.length_a   1.000
_cell.length_b   1.000
_cell.length_c   1.000
_cell.angle_alpha   90.00
_cell.angle_beta   90.00
_cell.angle_gamma   90.00
#
_symmetry.space_group_name_H-M   'P 1'
#
loop_
_entity.id
_entity.type
_entity.pdbx_description
1 polymer ?
#
loop_
_entity_poly.entity_id
_entity_poly.type
_entity_poly.pdbx_seq_one_letter_code
_entity_poly.pdbx_strand_id
1 'polypeptide(L)'
;MADDKFDDEPLNTDNGAGRPPQREHKYSTADMKPENPWKRICCTILTCLVCIAIMILISLLMQKLFDPPEDEDWSDDAVNATDDDIVGVAGALTGAAATLPKNMAFIEDVCSEARIGEDDTAACEAACTPAKDCCNPYSGGGNSTCFEGEQTGCFAYSKCHSLTGFFDAAHNDLDRVCSKASLEINREECEQACSSLSCCYQESESCVAKHFEACLDYAACQNLKEDSIGVAPMDLDETCERSSPVCKRE
;
A
#
# COMPACT_ATOMS: atom_id res chain seq x y z
N MET A 1 29.11 17.91 -1.99
CA MET A 1 29.30 19.28 -1.49
C MET A 1 29.83 20.13 -2.63
N ALA A 2 28.91 20.69 -3.42
CA ALA A 2 29.21 21.70 -4.41
C ALA A 2 28.36 22.91 -4.00
N ASP A 3 29.04 24.01 -3.67
CA ASP A 3 28.46 25.29 -3.31
C ASP A 3 28.01 26.01 -4.58
N ASP A 4 26.72 25.91 -4.90
CA ASP A 4 26.10 26.79 -5.90
C ASP A 4 25.69 28.11 -5.23
N LYS A 5 26.56 29.11 -5.37
CA LYS A 5 26.24 30.51 -5.09
C LYS A 5 25.37 31.07 -6.21
N PHE A 6 24.11 31.34 -5.90
CA PHE A 6 23.28 32.22 -6.72
C PHE A 6 23.64 33.68 -6.42
N ASP A 7 24.24 34.34 -7.41
CA ASP A 7 24.45 35.78 -7.41
C ASP A 7 23.15 36.49 -7.83
N ASP A 8 22.50 37.16 -6.88
CA ASP A 8 21.35 38.03 -7.14
C ASP A 8 21.80 39.32 -7.85
N GLU A 9 21.56 39.40 -9.15
CA GLU A 9 21.68 40.65 -9.91
C GLU A 9 20.52 41.62 -9.56
N PRO A 10 20.80 42.87 -9.16
CA PRO A 10 19.76 43.87 -8.97
C PRO A 10 19.24 44.35 -10.34
N LEU A 11 18.04 43.92 -10.71
CA LEU A 11 17.27 44.44 -11.85
C LEU A 11 16.96 45.93 -11.63
N ASN A 12 17.84 46.76 -12.17
CA ASN A 12 17.69 48.19 -12.27
C ASN A 12 16.81 48.51 -13.48
N THR A 13 15.49 48.53 -13.28
CA THR A 13 14.54 49.07 -14.26
C THR A 13 14.34 50.56 -14.02
N ASP A 14 15.33 51.34 -14.43
CA ASP A 14 15.14 52.75 -14.77
C ASP A 14 14.62 52.81 -16.21
N ASN A 15 13.32 52.98 -16.36
CA ASN A 15 12.70 53.33 -17.64
C ASN A 15 11.76 54.51 -17.42
N GLY A 16 12.37 55.69 -17.43
CA GLY A 16 11.70 56.95 -17.68
C GLY A 16 11.03 56.95 -19.05
N ALA A 17 9.74 56.65 -19.09
CA ALA A 17 8.86 57.00 -20.19
C ALA A 17 7.68 57.78 -19.61
N GLY A 18 7.54 59.03 -20.07
CA GLY A 18 6.65 60.05 -19.55
C GLY A 18 5.22 59.56 -19.31
N ARG A 19 4.81 59.61 -18.04
CA ARG A 19 3.43 59.38 -17.63
C ARG A 19 2.56 60.50 -18.22
N PRO A 20 1.51 60.20 -19.00
CA PRO A 20 0.53 61.21 -19.40
C PRO A 20 -0.12 61.82 -18.14
N PRO A 21 -0.56 63.08 -18.19
CA PRO A 21 -1.10 63.80 -17.04
C PRO A 21 -2.21 62.98 -16.38
N GLN A 22 -1.89 62.50 -15.18
CA GLN A 22 -2.78 61.72 -14.35
C GLN A 22 -3.99 62.61 -14.07
N ARG A 23 -5.15 62.28 -14.66
CA ARG A 23 -6.41 62.94 -14.32
C ARG A 23 -6.62 62.77 -12.82
N GLU A 24 -6.53 63.86 -12.09
CA GLU A 24 -6.88 63.91 -10.67
C GLU A 24 -8.36 63.57 -10.53
N HIS A 25 -8.66 62.28 -10.41
CA HIS A 25 -9.96 61.84 -9.96
C HIS A 25 -10.08 62.24 -8.49
N LYS A 26 -10.59 63.46 -8.26
CA LYS A 26 -11.10 63.96 -6.97
C LYS A 26 -12.32 63.14 -6.54
N TYR A 27 -12.13 61.84 -6.32
CA TYR A 27 -12.97 61.09 -5.38
C TYR A 27 -12.20 61.10 -4.07
N SER A 28 -12.39 62.20 -3.33
CA SER A 28 -11.92 62.29 -1.95
C SER A 28 -12.61 61.19 -1.16
N THR A 29 -11.85 60.16 -0.76
CA THR A 29 -12.28 59.10 0.16
C THR A 29 -12.64 59.63 1.54
N ALA A 30 -12.43 60.94 1.79
CA ALA A 30 -12.71 61.61 3.05
C ALA A 30 -14.22 61.70 3.40
N ASP A 31 -15.13 61.56 2.44
CA ASP A 31 -16.59 61.60 2.68
C ASP A 31 -17.26 60.20 2.72
N MET A 32 -16.49 59.12 2.80
CA MET A 32 -17.07 57.82 3.09
C MET A 32 -17.45 57.75 4.57
N LYS A 33 -18.75 57.90 4.86
CA LYS A 33 -19.32 57.64 6.19
C LYS A 33 -18.81 56.28 6.70
N PRO A 34 -18.26 56.21 7.93
CA PRO A 34 -17.81 54.95 8.48
C PRO A 34 -18.99 53.99 8.53
N GLU A 35 -18.88 52.90 7.77
CA GLU A 35 -19.89 51.85 7.78
C GLU A 35 -20.00 51.25 9.18
N ASN A 36 -21.23 50.94 9.59
CA ASN A 36 -21.48 50.35 10.90
C ASN A 36 -20.63 49.09 11.09
N PRO A 37 -19.85 48.98 12.19
CA PRO A 37 -18.95 47.85 12.43
C PRO A 37 -19.69 46.50 12.46
N TRP A 38 -20.98 46.54 12.80
CA TRP A 38 -21.88 45.39 12.76
C TRP A 38 -22.03 44.77 11.36
N LYS A 39 -22.03 45.58 10.30
CA LYS A 39 -22.13 45.06 8.93
C LYS A 39 -20.88 44.29 8.53
N ARG A 40 -19.70 44.73 8.97
CA ARG A 40 -18.43 44.05 8.70
C ARG A 40 -18.37 42.70 9.40
N ILE A 41 -18.70 42.67 10.69
CA ILE A 41 -18.74 41.43 11.48
C ILE A 41 -19.75 40.45 10.89
N CYS A 42 -20.94 40.94 10.52
CA CYS A 42 -21.97 40.10 9.89
C CYS A 42 -21.48 39.53 8.55
N CYS A 43 -20.82 40.34 7.71
CA CYS A 43 -20.25 39.89 6.44
C CYS A 43 -19.17 38.82 6.67
N THR A 44 -18.23 39.02 7.59
CA THR A 44 -17.18 38.04 7.90
C THR A 44 -17.76 36.71 8.37
N ILE A 45 -18.75 36.74 9.29
CA ILE A 45 -19.41 35.52 9.78
C ILE A 45 -20.11 34.79 8.63
N LEU A 46 -20.83 35.51 7.79
CA LEU A 46 -21.55 34.93 6.65
C LEU A 46 -20.57 34.30 5.64
N THR A 47 -19.41 34.94 5.41
CA THR A 47 -18.36 34.39 4.53
C THR A 47 -17.75 33.12 5.12
N CYS A 48 -17.50 33.06 6.44
CA CYS A 48 -17.02 31.85 7.11
C CYS A 48 -18.03 30.68 7.02
N LEU A 49 -19.32 30.95 7.22
CA LEU A 49 -20.37 29.92 7.12
C LEU A 49 -20.45 29.33 5.71
N VAL A 50 -20.32 30.15 4.66
CA VAL A 50 -20.27 29.69 3.27
C VAL A 50 -19.03 28.81 3.02
N CYS A 51 -17.86 29.20 3.54
CA CYS A 51 -16.64 28.39 3.40
C CYS A 51 -16.77 27.02 4.08
N ILE A 52 -17.33 26.96 5.28
CA ILE A 52 -17.57 25.69 5.99
C ILE A 52 -18.54 24.80 5.21
N ALA A 53 -19.62 25.38 4.67
CA ALA A 53 -20.57 24.63 3.85
C ALA A 53 -19.91 24.04 2.60
N ILE A 54 -19.03 24.78 1.92
CA ILE A 54 -18.27 24.30 0.76
C ILE A 54 -17.34 23.15 1.17
N MET A 55 -16.61 23.27 2.28
CA MET A 55 -15.71 22.22 2.76
C MET A 55 -16.45 20.92 3.06
N ILE A 56 -17.62 20.99 3.71
CA ILE A 56 -18.47 19.81 3.97
C ILE A 56 -18.93 19.17 2.66
N LEU A 57 -19.34 19.98 1.68
CA LEU A 57 -19.79 19.50 0.37
C LEU A 57 -18.67 18.76 -0.38
N ILE A 58 -17.44 19.30 -0.35
CA ILE A 58 -16.27 18.64 -0.95
C ILE A 58 -15.98 17.32 -0.25
N SER A 59 -16.02 17.26 1.10
CA SER A 59 -15.81 16.01 1.83
C SER A 59 -16.84 14.94 1.45
N LEU A 60 -18.13 15.30 1.35
CA LEU A 60 -19.18 14.38 0.92
C LEU A 60 -18.99 13.92 -0.53
N LEU A 61 -18.53 14.81 -1.41
CA LEU A 61 -18.26 14.47 -2.80
C LEU A 61 -17.06 13.54 -2.93
N MET A 62 -16.01 13.75 -2.14
CA MET A 62 -14.85 12.85 -2.10
C MET A 62 -15.24 11.47 -1.56
N GLN A 63 -16.05 11.40 -0.49
CA GLN A 63 -16.61 10.12 -0.02
C GLN A 63 -17.40 9.41 -1.13
N LYS A 64 -18.29 10.13 -1.84
CA LYS A 64 -19.03 9.60 -2.98
C LYS A 64 -18.19 9.19 -4.20
N LEU A 65 -16.99 9.76 -4.35
CA LEU A 65 -16.09 9.43 -5.46
C LEU A 65 -15.29 8.15 -5.17
N PHE A 66 -15.08 7.83 -3.89
CA PHE A 66 -14.30 6.66 -3.44
C PHE A 66 -15.17 5.52 -2.93
N ASP A 67 -16.44 5.75 -2.60
CA ASP A 67 -17.41 4.67 -2.40
C ASP A 67 -17.78 4.12 -3.79
N PRO A 68 -17.37 2.89 -4.14
CA PRO A 68 -17.83 2.25 -5.36
C PRO A 68 -19.36 2.19 -5.34
N PRO A 69 -20.03 2.32 -6.50
CA PRO A 69 -21.49 2.20 -6.57
C PRO A 69 -21.95 0.88 -5.93
N GLU A 70 -22.76 0.98 -4.86
CA GLU A 70 -23.35 -0.15 -4.13
C GLU A 70 -24.30 -1.00 -5.00
N ASP A 71 -24.52 -0.60 -6.25
CA ASP A 71 -25.35 -1.26 -7.24
C ASP A 71 -24.61 -2.30 -8.11
N GLU A 72 -23.31 -2.52 -7.90
CA GLU A 72 -22.75 -3.85 -8.14
C GLU A 72 -23.01 -4.72 -6.91
N ASP A 73 -24.20 -5.32 -6.91
CA ASP A 73 -24.65 -6.30 -5.95
C ASP A 73 -23.78 -7.58 -6.10
N TRP A 74 -22.56 -7.55 -5.57
CA TRP A 74 -21.71 -8.74 -5.42
C TRP A 74 -22.33 -9.75 -4.41
N SER A 75 -23.54 -9.48 -3.88
CA SER A 75 -24.23 -10.35 -2.93
C SER A 75 -25.16 -11.39 -3.57
N ASP A 76 -25.43 -11.31 -4.88
CA ASP A 76 -26.15 -12.35 -5.60
C ASP A 76 -25.24 -13.49 -6.14
N ASP A 77 -23.92 -13.33 -6.02
CA ASP A 77 -22.98 -14.46 -5.97
C ASP A 77 -22.85 -14.95 -4.51
N ALA A 78 -23.99 -15.12 -3.84
CA ALA A 78 -24.13 -16.27 -2.96
C ALA A 78 -23.93 -17.49 -3.85
N VAL A 79 -22.65 -17.85 -4.03
CA VAL A 79 -22.22 -19.04 -4.73
C VAL A 79 -22.96 -20.15 -4.03
N ASN A 80 -24.02 -20.61 -4.67
CA ASN A 80 -24.45 -21.97 -4.57
C ASN A 80 -23.27 -22.74 -5.18
N ALA A 81 -22.18 -22.83 -4.40
CA ALA A 81 -20.95 -23.51 -4.73
C ALA A 81 -21.31 -24.99 -4.63
N THR A 82 -22.07 -25.46 -5.61
CA THR A 82 -21.81 -26.77 -6.14
C THR A 82 -20.34 -26.77 -6.49
N ASP A 83 -19.59 -27.75 -5.95
CA ASP A 83 -18.14 -27.96 -6.10
C ASP A 83 -17.61 -27.95 -7.57
N ASP A 84 -18.47 -27.69 -8.55
CA ASP A 84 -18.25 -27.88 -9.98
C ASP A 84 -17.88 -26.60 -10.75
N ASP A 85 -18.02 -25.38 -10.21
CA ASP A 85 -17.86 -24.13 -11.00
C ASP A 85 -16.55 -23.33 -10.75
N ILE A 86 -15.66 -23.74 -9.84
CA ILE A 86 -14.27 -23.19 -9.75
C ILE A 86 -13.36 -23.86 -10.80
N VAL A 87 -13.72 -23.72 -12.09
CA VAL A 87 -12.99 -24.32 -13.23
C VAL A 87 -12.22 -23.28 -14.07
N GLY A 88 -12.30 -21.98 -13.74
CA GLY A 88 -11.72 -20.92 -14.57
C GLY A 88 -10.20 -20.71 -14.48
N VAL A 89 -9.55 -21.13 -13.40
CA VAL A 89 -8.07 -21.08 -13.26
C VAL A 89 -7.56 -22.48 -12.87
N ALA A 90 -8.05 -23.50 -13.59
CA ALA A 90 -7.65 -24.88 -13.42
C ALA A 90 -6.36 -25.18 -14.19
N GLY A 91 -5.24 -24.64 -13.71
CA GLY A 91 -4.04 -25.47 -13.71
C GLY A 91 -4.33 -26.59 -12.72
N ALA A 92 -4.72 -27.77 -13.18
CA ALA A 92 -4.85 -28.92 -12.30
C ALA A 92 -3.47 -29.17 -11.71
N LEU A 93 -3.28 -28.82 -10.42
CA LEU A 93 -2.12 -29.25 -9.66
C LEU A 93 -2.07 -30.78 -9.81
N THR A 94 -0.99 -31.31 -10.37
CA THR A 94 -0.92 -32.74 -10.71
C THR A 94 -0.18 -33.48 -9.61
N GLY A 95 -0.60 -34.70 -9.28
CA GLY A 95 0.04 -35.50 -8.24
C GLY A 95 -0.43 -35.15 -6.82
N ALA A 96 0.51 -35.10 -5.87
CA ALA A 96 0.20 -34.96 -4.44
C ALA A 96 -0.48 -33.62 -4.08
N ALA A 97 -0.36 -32.59 -4.92
CA ALA A 97 -0.97 -31.29 -4.72
C ALA A 97 -2.42 -31.20 -5.21
N ALA A 98 -2.93 -32.19 -5.95
CA ALA A 98 -4.32 -32.24 -6.41
C ALA A 98 -5.34 -32.31 -5.26
N THR A 99 -4.90 -32.72 -4.05
CA THR A 99 -5.72 -32.82 -2.84
C THR A 99 -5.68 -31.58 -1.97
N LEU A 100 -4.95 -30.53 -2.35
CA LEU A 100 -4.90 -29.30 -1.58
C LEU A 100 -6.25 -28.56 -1.71
N PRO A 101 -7.00 -28.36 -0.61
CA PRO A 101 -8.20 -27.53 -0.67
C PRO A 101 -7.85 -26.15 -1.20
N LYS A 102 -8.55 -25.73 -2.25
CA LYS A 102 -8.37 -24.45 -2.95
C LYS A 102 -8.97 -23.26 -2.22
N ASN A 103 -9.56 -23.47 -1.05
CA ASN A 103 -10.25 -22.40 -0.34
C ASN A 103 -9.24 -21.57 0.46
N MET A 104 -8.53 -20.69 -0.24
CA MET A 104 -7.60 -19.72 0.34
C MET A 104 -8.26 -18.90 1.45
N ALA A 105 -9.49 -18.42 1.21
CA ALA A 105 -10.24 -17.65 2.18
C ALA A 105 -10.48 -18.42 3.48
N PHE A 106 -10.72 -19.74 3.39
CA PHE A 106 -10.83 -20.58 4.58
C PHE A 106 -9.51 -20.67 5.36
N ILE A 107 -8.38 -20.90 4.67
CA ILE A 107 -7.05 -20.96 5.32
C ILE A 107 -6.70 -19.63 5.97
N GLU A 108 -6.93 -18.52 5.27
CA GLU A 108 -6.70 -17.17 5.80
C GLU A 108 -7.54 -16.88 7.05
N ASP A 109 -8.81 -17.28 7.06
CA ASP A 109 -9.70 -17.12 8.21
C ASP A 109 -9.24 -17.98 9.40
N VAL A 110 -9.13 -19.30 9.21
CA VAL A 110 -8.81 -20.24 10.30
C VAL A 110 -7.40 -20.07 10.84
N CYS A 111 -6.46 -19.64 10.00
CA CYS A 111 -5.07 -19.37 10.39
C CYS A 111 -4.78 -17.89 10.63
N SER A 112 -5.80 -17.06 10.82
CA SER A 112 -5.62 -15.68 11.25
C SER A 112 -5.14 -15.60 12.70
N GLU A 113 -4.36 -14.57 13.03
CA GLU A 113 -3.86 -14.35 14.40
C GLU A 113 -5.00 -14.26 15.43
N ALA A 114 -6.14 -13.67 15.02
CA ALA A 114 -7.32 -13.55 15.85
C ALA A 114 -7.85 -14.93 16.30
N ARG A 115 -7.86 -15.93 15.41
CA ARG A 115 -8.36 -17.28 15.73
C ARG A 115 -7.31 -18.16 16.41
N ILE A 116 -6.04 -18.03 16.01
CA ILE A 116 -4.93 -18.74 16.65
C ILE A 116 -4.76 -18.32 18.12
N GLY A 117 -4.96 -17.05 18.44
CA GLY A 117 -4.89 -16.52 19.80
C GLY A 117 -6.02 -17.00 20.75
N GLU A 118 -7.13 -17.53 20.19
CA GLU A 118 -8.29 -18.03 20.95
C GLU A 118 -8.26 -19.55 21.18
N ASP A 119 -7.09 -20.19 21.06
CA ASP A 119 -6.88 -21.66 21.15
C ASP A 119 -7.54 -22.49 20.02
N ASP A 120 -7.98 -21.87 18.91
CA ASP A 120 -8.51 -22.59 17.74
C ASP A 120 -7.40 -23.06 16.77
N THR A 121 -6.22 -23.39 17.31
CA THR A 121 -5.08 -23.89 16.54
C THR A 121 -5.40 -25.19 15.82
N ALA A 122 -6.31 -26.00 16.37
CA ALA A 122 -6.73 -27.27 15.79
C ALA A 122 -7.39 -27.11 14.41
N ALA A 123 -8.19 -26.06 14.20
CA ALA A 123 -8.83 -25.80 12.90
C ALA A 123 -7.79 -25.44 11.84
N CYS A 124 -6.84 -24.56 12.19
CA CYS A 124 -5.72 -24.22 11.31
C CYS A 124 -4.81 -25.43 11.05
N GLU A 125 -4.45 -26.23 12.07
CA GLU A 125 -3.67 -27.46 11.89
C GLU A 125 -4.36 -28.46 10.95
N ALA A 126 -5.68 -28.64 11.09
CA ALA A 126 -6.46 -29.49 10.21
C ALA A 126 -6.47 -28.97 8.77
N ALA A 127 -6.62 -27.66 8.57
CA ALA A 127 -6.58 -27.02 7.26
C ALA A 127 -5.19 -27.13 6.60
N CYS A 128 -4.13 -27.07 7.40
CA CYS A 128 -2.74 -27.11 6.96
C CYS A 128 -2.18 -28.52 6.76
N THR A 129 -2.82 -29.54 7.33
CA THR A 129 -2.38 -30.94 7.27
C THR A 129 -2.11 -31.44 5.84
N PRO A 130 -2.94 -31.15 4.82
CA PRO A 130 -2.72 -31.62 3.45
C PRO A 130 -1.44 -31.06 2.81
N ALA A 131 -1.00 -29.86 3.19
CA ALA A 131 0.17 -29.19 2.63
C ALA A 131 1.46 -29.42 3.41
N LYS A 132 1.36 -29.93 4.65
CA LYS A 132 2.46 -29.97 5.62
C LYS A 132 3.73 -30.64 5.09
N ASP A 133 3.58 -31.73 4.33
CA ASP A 133 4.73 -32.50 3.80
C ASP A 133 5.23 -31.95 2.46
N CYS A 134 4.38 -31.26 1.69
CA CYS A 134 4.72 -30.72 0.37
C CYS A 134 5.34 -29.33 0.47
N CYS A 135 4.68 -28.45 1.22
CA CYS A 135 4.95 -27.01 1.28
C CYS A 135 5.84 -26.60 2.44
N ASN A 136 6.44 -27.55 3.16
CA ASN A 136 7.48 -27.26 4.12
C ASN A 136 8.85 -27.46 3.45
N PRO A 137 9.55 -26.37 3.05
CA PRO A 137 10.85 -26.48 2.39
C PRO A 137 11.94 -27.04 3.32
N TYR A 138 11.70 -27.06 4.63
CA TYR A 138 12.63 -27.56 5.65
C TYR A 138 12.35 -29.00 6.08
N SER A 139 11.22 -29.59 5.67
CA SER A 139 10.96 -31.00 5.97
C SER A 139 11.79 -31.89 5.04
N GLY A 140 12.75 -32.64 5.61
CA GLY A 140 13.43 -33.71 4.87
C GLY A 140 14.67 -33.31 4.04
N GLY A 141 15.51 -32.37 4.49
CA GLY A 141 16.86 -32.25 3.95
C GLY A 141 16.97 -31.69 2.52
N GLY A 142 16.00 -30.87 2.10
CA GLY A 142 16.22 -29.85 1.07
C GLY A 142 15.85 -30.20 -0.37
N ASN A 143 14.88 -31.10 -0.62
CA ASN A 143 14.34 -31.31 -1.97
C ASN A 143 12.95 -31.96 -1.94
N SER A 144 11.95 -31.28 -1.36
CA SER A 144 10.58 -31.63 -1.75
C SER A 144 10.39 -31.11 -3.17
N THR A 145 10.53 -32.00 -4.17
CA THR A 145 10.20 -31.69 -5.58
C THR A 145 8.77 -31.15 -5.73
N CYS A 146 7.95 -31.35 -4.71
CA CYS A 146 6.61 -30.81 -4.57
C CYS A 146 6.60 -29.27 -4.50
N PHE A 147 7.44 -28.65 -3.66
CA PHE A 147 7.46 -27.19 -3.54
C PHE A 147 7.84 -26.51 -4.86
N GLU A 148 8.89 -27.01 -5.53
CA GLU A 148 9.33 -26.44 -6.81
C GLU A 148 8.26 -26.52 -7.91
N GLY A 149 7.49 -27.63 -7.95
CA GLY A 149 6.42 -27.84 -8.92
C GLY A 149 5.13 -27.08 -8.60
N GLU A 150 4.91 -26.73 -7.33
CA GLU A 150 3.62 -26.28 -6.81
C GLU A 150 3.75 -25.00 -5.97
N GLN A 151 4.70 -24.12 -6.31
CA GLN A 151 4.99 -22.89 -5.56
C GLN A 151 3.74 -22.04 -5.32
N THR A 152 2.90 -21.85 -6.35
CA THR A 152 1.64 -21.10 -6.23
C THR A 152 0.69 -21.72 -5.22
N GLY A 153 0.61 -23.06 -5.18
CA GLY A 153 -0.16 -23.77 -4.18
C GLY A 153 0.43 -23.58 -2.79
N CYS A 154 1.76 -23.70 -2.65
CA CYS A 154 2.41 -23.55 -1.35
C CYS A 154 2.38 -22.14 -0.78
N PHE A 155 2.40 -21.09 -1.60
CA PHE A 155 2.18 -19.73 -1.13
C PHE A 155 0.80 -19.53 -0.49
N ALA A 156 -0.22 -20.25 -0.96
CA ALA A 156 -1.55 -20.25 -0.32
C ALA A 156 -1.50 -20.77 1.13
N TYR A 157 -0.54 -21.64 1.44
CA TYR A 157 -0.35 -22.26 2.74
C TYR A 157 0.73 -21.57 3.57
N SER A 158 1.28 -20.42 3.15
CA SER A 158 2.31 -19.71 3.92
C SER A 158 1.82 -19.35 5.33
N LYS A 159 0.52 -19.02 5.47
CA LYS A 159 -0.12 -18.75 6.77
C LYS A 159 -0.05 -19.92 7.75
N CYS A 160 0.07 -21.15 7.28
CA CYS A 160 0.27 -22.33 8.12
C CYS A 160 1.61 -22.31 8.87
N HIS A 161 2.57 -21.48 8.47
CA HIS A 161 3.86 -21.37 9.17
C HIS A 161 3.70 -20.77 10.56
N SER A 162 2.64 -19.99 10.81
CA SER A 162 2.30 -19.46 12.14
C SER A 162 2.15 -20.56 13.19
N LEU A 163 1.64 -21.75 12.81
CA LEU A 163 1.47 -22.90 13.71
C LEU A 163 2.79 -23.44 14.27
N THR A 164 3.89 -23.25 13.55
CA THR A 164 5.20 -23.71 14.01
C THR A 164 5.77 -22.87 15.13
N GLY A 165 5.12 -21.74 15.46
CA GLY A 165 5.57 -20.77 16.47
C GLY A 165 6.92 -20.16 16.13
N PHE A 166 7.35 -20.30 14.88
CA PHE A 166 8.68 -19.91 14.45
C PHE A 166 8.73 -18.42 14.12
N PHE A 167 7.63 -17.85 13.62
CA PHE A 167 7.44 -16.41 13.42
C PHE A 167 5.98 -16.01 13.65
N ASP A 168 5.78 -14.78 14.14
CA ASP A 168 4.49 -14.13 14.14
C ASP A 168 4.08 -13.85 12.68
N ALA A 169 2.80 -14.04 12.37
CA ALA A 169 2.31 -13.82 11.02
C ALA A 169 2.54 -12.34 10.63
N ALA A 170 2.84 -12.11 9.36
CA ALA A 170 2.93 -10.74 8.86
C ALA A 170 1.60 -10.03 9.09
N HIS A 171 1.66 -8.82 9.64
CA HIS A 171 0.47 -8.00 9.83
C HIS A 171 -0.13 -7.64 8.47
N ASN A 172 -1.44 -7.79 8.31
CA ASN A 172 -2.11 -7.65 7.00
C ASN A 172 -2.08 -6.20 6.45
N ASP A 173 -1.66 -5.21 7.25
CA ASP A 173 -1.55 -3.82 6.84
C ASP A 173 -0.10 -3.34 6.64
N LEU A 174 0.87 -4.25 6.61
CA LEU A 174 2.28 -3.92 6.39
C LEU A 174 2.48 -3.07 5.14
N ASP A 175 1.78 -3.34 4.04
CA ASP A 175 1.87 -2.53 2.81
C ASP A 175 1.47 -1.06 3.04
N ARG A 176 0.46 -0.83 3.89
CA ARG A 176 -0.02 0.51 4.25
C ARG A 176 0.93 1.17 5.24
N VAL A 177 1.30 0.47 6.31
CA VAL A 177 2.12 0.99 7.41
C VAL A 177 3.56 1.26 6.95
N CYS A 178 4.12 0.36 6.14
CA CYS A 178 5.46 0.44 5.59
C CYS A 178 5.52 1.02 4.17
N SER A 179 4.47 1.70 3.72
CA SER A 179 4.53 2.45 2.47
C SER A 179 5.53 3.61 2.57
N LYS A 180 6.15 4.02 1.45
CA LYS A 180 7.08 5.16 1.44
C LYS A 180 6.46 6.43 2.03
N ALA A 181 5.20 6.71 1.70
CA ALA A 181 4.47 7.87 2.21
C ALA A 181 4.26 7.78 3.74
N SER A 182 3.95 6.59 4.26
CA SER A 182 3.78 6.36 5.70
C SER A 182 5.10 6.46 6.45
N LEU A 183 6.21 6.00 5.87
CA LEU A 183 7.54 6.09 6.48
C LEU A 183 8.02 7.54 6.68
N GLU A 184 7.62 8.46 5.79
CA GLU A 184 7.90 9.90 5.96
C GLU A 184 7.14 10.52 7.15
N ILE A 185 6.02 9.92 7.53
CA ILE A 185 5.15 10.41 8.62
C ILE A 185 5.50 9.70 9.94
N ASN A 186 5.58 8.37 9.94
CA ASN A 186 5.72 7.54 11.12
C ASN A 186 6.53 6.25 10.85
N ARG A 187 7.85 6.40 10.72
CA ARG A 187 8.78 5.26 10.55
C ARG A 187 8.71 4.25 11.70
N GLU A 188 8.55 4.71 12.94
CA GLU A 188 8.57 3.86 14.15
C GLU A 188 7.48 2.78 14.14
N GLU A 189 6.30 3.10 13.61
CA GLU A 189 5.17 2.15 13.51
C GLU A 189 5.49 0.98 12.57
N CYS A 190 6.12 1.26 11.43
CA CYS A 190 6.60 0.20 10.53
C CYS A 190 7.74 -0.60 11.17
N GLU A 191 8.70 0.05 11.85
CA GLU A 191 9.78 -0.66 12.55
C GLU A 191 9.24 -1.61 13.63
N GLN A 192 8.22 -1.19 14.36
CA GLN A 192 7.54 -2.01 15.36
C GLN A 192 6.82 -3.20 14.71
N ALA A 193 6.05 -2.98 13.64
CA ALA A 193 5.36 -4.03 12.90
C ALA A 193 6.33 -5.05 12.28
N CYS A 194 7.51 -4.60 11.87
CA CYS A 194 8.55 -5.44 11.27
C CYS A 194 9.56 -6.01 12.28
N SER A 195 9.37 -5.78 13.59
CA SER A 195 10.40 -6.06 14.60
C SER A 195 10.71 -7.55 14.76
N SER A 196 9.70 -8.42 14.62
CA SER A 196 9.81 -9.89 14.68
C SER A 196 10.78 -10.46 13.64
N LEU A 197 10.90 -9.81 12.48
CA LEU A 197 11.74 -10.22 11.35
C LEU A 197 12.68 -9.09 10.91
N SER A 198 13.25 -8.38 11.89
CA SER A 198 14.22 -7.29 11.65
C SER A 198 15.38 -7.67 10.74
N CYS A 199 15.78 -8.93 10.80
CA CYS A 199 16.84 -9.51 10.00
C CYS A 199 16.54 -9.58 8.48
N CYS A 200 15.28 -9.43 8.06
CA CYS A 200 14.89 -9.39 6.64
C CYS A 200 15.26 -8.04 6.01
N TYR A 201 15.20 -6.93 6.76
CA TYR A 201 15.51 -5.58 6.25
C TYR A 201 16.84 -5.02 6.78
N GLN A 202 17.44 -5.60 7.81
CA GLN A 202 18.80 -5.25 8.23
C GLN A 202 19.85 -5.93 7.33
N GLU A 203 21.08 -5.39 7.27
CA GLU A 203 22.19 -5.93 6.45
C GLU A 203 22.75 -7.28 6.95
N SER A 204 22.05 -8.00 7.82
CA SER A 204 22.48 -9.31 8.28
C SER A 204 22.24 -10.38 7.19
N GLU A 205 23.33 -10.83 6.54
CA GLU A 205 23.31 -11.80 5.43
C GLU A 205 22.61 -13.13 5.74
N SER A 206 22.46 -13.50 7.02
CA SER A 206 22.07 -14.87 7.38
C SER A 206 20.57 -15.16 7.37
N CYS A 207 19.70 -14.14 7.38
CA CYS A 207 18.28 -14.36 7.63
C CYS A 207 17.47 -14.69 6.38
N VAL A 208 17.66 -13.90 5.32
CA VAL A 208 16.92 -14.09 4.06
C VAL A 208 17.14 -15.50 3.50
N ALA A 209 18.36 -16.03 3.59
CA ALA A 209 18.66 -17.39 3.13
C ALA A 209 18.01 -18.49 3.98
N LYS A 210 17.78 -18.25 5.28
CA LYS A 210 17.22 -19.24 6.20
C LYS A 210 15.70 -19.15 6.34
N HIS A 211 15.15 -17.97 6.07
CA HIS A 211 13.75 -17.60 6.35
C HIS A 211 13.16 -16.84 5.16
N PHE A 212 13.52 -17.27 3.95
CA PHE A 212 13.15 -16.58 2.71
C PHE A 212 11.65 -16.33 2.61
N GLU A 213 10.83 -17.35 2.88
CA GLU A 213 9.37 -17.27 2.81
C GLU A 213 8.80 -16.28 3.82
N ALA A 214 9.29 -16.30 5.05
CA ALA A 214 8.87 -15.32 6.05
C ALA A 214 9.28 -13.89 5.64
N CYS A 215 10.45 -13.73 5.02
CA CYS A 215 10.86 -12.43 4.46
C CYS A 215 10.02 -11.99 3.25
N LEU A 216 9.36 -12.91 2.53
CA LEU A 216 8.42 -12.57 1.46
C LEU A 216 7.14 -11.96 2.03
N ASP A 217 6.59 -12.54 3.10
CA ASP A 217 5.41 -11.99 3.78
C ASP A 217 5.70 -10.60 4.40
N TYR A 218 6.97 -10.35 4.75
CA TYR A 218 7.46 -9.07 5.25
C TYR A 218 8.11 -8.20 4.15
N ALA A 219 7.76 -8.39 2.88
CA ALA A 219 8.37 -7.67 1.77
C ALA A 219 8.23 -6.14 1.90
N ALA A 220 7.11 -5.63 2.42
CA ALA A 220 6.91 -4.20 2.65
C ALA A 220 7.94 -3.59 3.62
N CYS A 221 8.45 -4.38 4.57
CA CYS A 221 9.49 -3.96 5.51
C CYS A 221 10.83 -3.67 4.83
N GLN A 222 11.05 -4.11 3.58
CA GLN A 222 12.25 -3.75 2.82
C GLN A 222 12.35 -2.23 2.58
N ASN A 223 11.24 -1.50 2.65
CA ASN A 223 11.24 -0.04 2.55
C ASN A 223 11.94 0.64 3.74
N LEU A 224 12.19 -0.07 4.86
CA LEU A 224 12.97 0.44 6.00
C LEU A 224 14.47 0.57 5.73
N LYS A 225 14.99 -0.07 4.67
CA LYS A 225 16.39 0.09 4.25
C LYS A 225 16.61 1.53 3.79
N GLU A 226 17.57 2.23 4.40
CA GLU A 226 17.91 3.62 4.02
C GLU A 226 18.42 3.70 2.57
N ASP A 227 19.08 2.63 2.10
CA ASP A 227 19.45 2.42 0.71
C ASP A 227 18.41 1.60 -0.05
N SER A 228 17.11 1.74 0.29
CA SER A 228 16.04 1.00 -0.38
C SER A 228 16.28 1.04 -1.88
N ILE A 229 16.56 -0.14 -2.45
CA ILE A 229 16.79 -0.31 -3.87
C ILE A 229 15.63 0.41 -4.53
N GLY A 230 15.94 1.40 -5.37
CA GLY A 230 14.92 2.17 -6.06
C GLY A 230 13.96 1.16 -6.66
N VAL A 231 12.74 1.11 -6.10
CA VAL A 231 11.68 0.22 -6.58
C VAL A 231 11.70 0.35 -8.08
N ALA A 232 11.84 -0.77 -8.77
CA ALA A 232 11.97 -0.79 -10.22
C ALA A 232 10.89 0.16 -10.77
N PRO A 233 11.27 1.17 -11.57
CA PRO A 233 10.32 2.14 -12.09
C PRO A 233 9.09 1.43 -12.67
N MET A 234 7.88 1.95 -12.45
CA MET A 234 6.66 1.28 -12.97
C MET A 234 6.68 1.15 -14.50
N ASP A 235 7.51 1.94 -15.18
CA ASP A 235 7.78 1.89 -16.61
C ASP A 235 9.02 1.05 -16.96
N LEU A 236 9.48 0.15 -16.08
CA LEU A 236 10.65 -0.70 -16.35
C LEU A 236 10.44 -1.51 -17.63
N ASP A 237 9.26 -2.11 -17.80
CA ASP A 237 8.92 -2.91 -19.00
C ASP A 237 8.90 -2.05 -20.26
N GLU A 238 8.28 -0.87 -20.21
CA GLU A 238 8.17 0.05 -21.34
C GLU A 238 9.54 0.66 -21.71
N THR A 239 10.36 0.93 -20.70
CA THR A 239 11.74 1.39 -20.85
C THR A 239 12.61 0.29 -21.42
N CYS A 240 12.47 -0.96 -20.96
CA CYS A 240 13.17 -2.12 -21.49
C CYS A 240 12.86 -2.30 -22.97
N GLU A 241 11.57 -2.25 -23.34
CA GLU A 241 11.10 -2.39 -24.71
C GLU A 241 11.64 -1.29 -25.64
N ARG A 242 11.71 -0.05 -25.16
CA ARG A 242 12.27 1.09 -25.92
C ARG A 242 13.78 1.08 -26.03
N SER A 243 14.49 0.69 -24.97
CA SER A 243 15.93 0.94 -24.84
C SER A 243 16.81 -0.25 -25.22
N SER A 244 16.30 -1.49 -25.18
CA SER A 244 17.12 -2.69 -25.39
C SER A 244 16.49 -3.67 -26.37
N PRO A 245 17.23 -4.10 -27.42
CA PRO A 245 16.74 -5.12 -28.35
C PRO A 245 16.58 -6.49 -27.69
N VAL A 246 17.21 -6.73 -26.53
CA VAL A 246 17.10 -8.00 -25.77
C VAL A 246 15.73 -8.15 -25.10
N CYS A 247 15.01 -7.05 -24.84
CA CYS A 247 13.70 -7.09 -24.20
C CYS A 247 12.55 -7.35 -25.18
N LYS A 248 12.82 -7.38 -26.49
CA LYS A 248 11.81 -7.73 -27.49
C LYS A 248 11.68 -9.25 -27.54
N ARG A 249 10.53 -9.78 -27.10
CA ARG A 249 10.16 -11.16 -27.39
C ARG A 249 10.13 -11.32 -28.91
N GLU A 250 11.00 -12.19 -29.44
CA GLU A 250 10.94 -12.66 -30.83
C GLU A 250 9.66 -13.46 -31.10
#